data_AF-A0A3A8Q986-F1
#
_entry.id   AF-A0A3A8Q986-F1
#
_cell.length_a   1.000
_cell.length_b   1.000
_cell.length_c   1.000
_cell.angle_alpha   90.00
_cell.angle_beta   90.00
_cell.angle_gamma   90.00
#
_symmetry.space_group_name_H-M   'P 1'
#
loop_
_entity.id
_entity.type
_entity.pdbx_description
1 polymer ?
#
loop_
_entity_poly.entity_id
_entity_poly.type
_entity_poly.pdbx_seq_one_letter_code
_entity_poly.pdbx_strand_id
1 'polypeptide(L)'
;MAPEPGQPARPRNKGVRMGIAITVFAAVAATALFITRLSEMRGRGVAPPEQVASEARVQVLALCDAVQGFRDEHGDYVTIAPYPVPVPQRGEAVPFPKDHEDFHRIGFDPGPAVHLQYEVRVEENPVGEPEVSCFARADTDGDGLNAVYRVRLDANGMTTPVEVEHEGE
;
A
#
# COMPACT_ATOMS: atom_id res chain seq x y z
N MET A 1 -57.48 -29.48 57.93
CA MET A 1 -57.46 -28.75 56.64
C MET A 1 -56.01 -28.75 56.18
N ALA A 2 -55.68 -29.53 55.15
CA ALA A 2 -54.30 -29.72 54.66
C ALA A 2 -54.00 -28.72 53.53
N PRO A 3 -52.75 -28.24 53.38
CA PRO A 3 -52.36 -27.40 52.24
C PRO A 3 -52.07 -28.27 50.99
N GLU A 4 -52.56 -27.83 49.83
CA GLU A 4 -52.34 -28.46 48.53
C GLU A 4 -50.90 -28.30 48.00
N PRO A 5 -50.41 -29.27 47.19
CA PRO A 5 -49.06 -29.25 46.63
C PRO A 5 -48.98 -28.63 45.22
N GLY A 6 -47.83 -28.00 44.94
CA GLY A 6 -47.18 -28.04 43.62
C GLY A 6 -47.62 -27.03 42.55
N GLN A 7 -46.89 -25.93 42.42
CA GLN A 7 -46.80 -25.20 41.14
C GLN A 7 -45.77 -25.89 40.21
N PRO A 8 -46.11 -26.20 38.95
CA PRO A 8 -45.13 -26.72 38.01
C PRO A 8 -44.21 -25.61 37.49
N ALA A 9 -42.93 -25.95 37.34
CA ALA A 9 -41.91 -25.07 36.77
C ALA A 9 -42.28 -24.66 35.33
N ARG A 10 -42.27 -23.34 35.08
CA ARG A 10 -42.52 -22.72 33.76
C ARG A 10 -41.57 -23.33 32.70
N PRO A 11 -42.08 -23.79 31.54
CA PRO A 11 -41.21 -24.31 30.49
C PRO A 11 -40.35 -23.18 29.92
N ARG A 12 -39.04 -23.36 30.04
CA ARG A 12 -38.00 -22.43 29.59
C ARG A 12 -37.98 -22.45 28.05
N ASN A 13 -38.60 -21.45 27.43
CA ASN A 13 -38.83 -21.33 25.99
C ASN A 13 -37.54 -21.43 25.16
N LYS A 14 -37.20 -22.66 24.73
CA LYS A 14 -36.10 -22.95 23.80
C LYS A 14 -36.27 -22.20 22.48
N GLY A 15 -37.50 -22.00 22.01
CA GLY A 15 -37.82 -21.27 20.79
C GLY A 15 -37.39 -19.79 20.81
N VAL A 16 -37.51 -19.11 21.96
CA VAL A 16 -37.09 -17.71 22.10
C VAL A 16 -35.56 -17.59 22.06
N ARG A 17 -34.85 -18.54 22.67
CA ARG A 17 -33.38 -18.58 22.64
C ARG A 17 -32.83 -18.90 21.25
N MET A 18 -33.49 -19.81 20.53
CA MET A 18 -33.12 -20.16 19.17
C MET A 18 -33.37 -18.99 18.21
N GLY A 19 -34.50 -18.28 18.37
CA GLY A 19 -34.80 -17.07 17.59
C GLY A 19 -33.78 -15.95 17.79
N ILE A 20 -33.36 -15.69 19.03
CA ILE A 20 -32.33 -14.69 19.34
C ILE A 20 -30.96 -15.11 18.78
N ALA A 21 -30.58 -16.39 18.89
CA ALA A 21 -29.31 -16.87 18.37
C ALA A 21 -29.23 -16.72 16.84
N ILE A 22 -30.31 -17.02 16.12
CA ILE A 22 -30.38 -16.90 14.65
C ILE A 22 -30.28 -15.43 14.22
N THR A 23 -30.98 -14.51 14.88
CA THR A 23 -30.93 -13.08 14.52
C THR A 23 -29.57 -12.45 14.81
N VAL A 24 -28.93 -12.80 15.93
CA VAL A 24 -27.57 -12.33 16.23
C VAL A 24 -26.57 -12.86 15.20
N PHE A 25 -26.65 -14.14 14.84
CA PHE A 25 -25.74 -14.72 13.86
C PHE A 25 -25.93 -14.12 12.46
N ALA A 26 -27.18 -13.91 12.04
CA ALA A 26 -27.49 -13.26 10.76
C ALA A 26 -27.00 -11.81 10.73
N ALA A 27 -27.17 -11.05 11.83
CA ALA A 27 -26.67 -9.69 11.94
C ALA A 27 -25.14 -9.64 11.86
N VAL A 28 -24.43 -10.50 12.60
CA VAL A 28 -22.96 -10.58 12.56
C VAL A 28 -22.46 -10.98 11.17
N ALA A 29 -23.09 -11.95 10.52
CA ALA A 29 -22.74 -12.35 9.16
C ALA A 29 -22.97 -11.23 8.14
N ALA A 30 -24.08 -10.49 8.25
CA ALA A 30 -24.37 -9.35 7.38
C ALA A 30 -23.38 -8.20 7.60
N THR A 31 -23.02 -7.90 8.85
CA THR A 31 -22.02 -6.88 9.17
C THR A 31 -20.64 -7.28 8.67
N ALA A 32 -20.23 -8.54 8.84
CA ALA A 32 -18.97 -9.05 8.32
C ALA A 32 -18.91 -8.96 6.78
N LEU A 33 -19.98 -9.37 6.08
CA LEU A 33 -20.10 -9.24 4.63
C LEU A 33 -20.08 -7.78 4.15
N PHE A 34 -20.69 -6.88 4.92
CA PHE A 34 -20.68 -5.45 4.61
C PHE A 34 -19.28 -4.83 4.75
N ILE A 35 -18.55 -5.22 5.80
CA ILE A 35 -17.16 -4.80 6.01
C ILE A 35 -16.24 -5.33 4.90
N THR A 36 -16.36 -6.60 4.51
CA THR A 36 -15.54 -7.14 3.41
C THR A 36 -15.84 -6.46 2.08
N ARG A 37 -17.13 -6.21 1.76
CA ARG A 37 -17.55 -5.44 0.59
C ARG A 37 -17.03 -3.99 0.58
N LEU A 38 -16.99 -3.33 1.74
CA LEU A 38 -16.44 -1.97 1.86
C LEU A 38 -14.93 -1.95 1.60
N SER A 39 -14.20 -2.94 2.09
CA SER A 39 -12.76 -3.09 1.81
C SER A 39 -12.48 -3.35 0.32
N GLU A 40 -13.32 -4.13 -0.36
CA GLU A 40 -13.21 -4.34 -1.82
C GLU A 40 -13.54 -3.06 -2.63
N MET A 41 -14.43 -2.20 -2.13
CA MET A 41 -14.77 -0.94 -2.81
C MET A 41 -13.71 0.16 -2.59
N ARG A 42 -12.96 0.13 -1.48
CA ARG A 42 -11.89 1.11 -1.21
C ARG A 42 -10.69 1.00 -2.15
N GLY A 43 -10.48 -0.14 -2.81
CA GLY A 43 -9.42 -0.34 -3.81
C GLY A 43 -9.82 -0.02 -5.25
N ARG A 44 -10.99 0.62 -5.48
CA ARG A 44 -11.57 0.85 -6.81
C ARG A 44 -11.78 2.32 -7.19
N GLY A 45 -11.25 3.25 -6.40
CA GLY A 45 -11.30 4.68 -6.72
C GLY A 45 -10.09 5.10 -7.55
N VAL A 46 -10.33 5.81 -8.65
CA VAL A 46 -9.29 6.56 -9.36
C VAL A 46 -8.85 7.71 -8.46
N ALA A 47 -7.56 7.79 -8.15
CA ALA A 47 -6.99 8.92 -7.42
C ALA A 47 -6.91 10.14 -8.36
N PRO A 48 -7.24 11.36 -7.86
CA PRO A 48 -7.09 12.56 -8.66
C PRO A 48 -5.59 12.89 -8.91
N PRO A 49 -5.27 13.53 -10.05
CA PRO A 49 -3.93 13.97 -10.45
C PRO A 49 -3.02 14.51 -9.33
N GLU A 50 -3.52 15.48 -8.57
CA GLU A 50 -2.76 16.14 -7.52
C GLU A 50 -2.42 15.21 -6.35
N GLN A 51 -3.27 14.22 -6.10
CA GLN A 51 -3.02 13.20 -5.09
C GLN A 51 -1.91 12.26 -5.54
N VAL A 52 -1.95 11.79 -6.79
CA VAL A 52 -0.91 10.91 -7.36
C VAL A 52 0.44 11.63 -7.40
N ALA A 53 0.47 12.89 -7.80
CA ALA A 53 1.69 13.71 -7.78
C ALA A 53 2.25 13.90 -6.36
N SER A 54 1.38 14.13 -5.37
CA SER A 54 1.79 14.23 -3.96
C SER A 54 2.30 12.89 -3.43
N GLU A 55 1.65 11.79 -3.78
CA GLU A 55 2.07 10.43 -3.43
C GLU A 55 3.45 10.12 -4.01
N ALA A 56 3.69 10.45 -5.29
CA ALA A 56 4.96 10.25 -5.95
C ALA A 56 6.13 10.94 -5.23
N ARG A 57 5.95 12.19 -4.81
CA ARG A 57 6.97 12.95 -4.06
C ARG A 57 7.28 12.33 -2.70
N VAL A 58 6.27 11.85 -1.99
CA VAL A 58 6.46 11.24 -0.67
C VAL A 58 7.12 9.87 -0.81
N GLN A 59 6.64 9.05 -1.75
CA GLN A 59 7.11 7.68 -1.91
C GLN A 59 8.51 7.59 -2.50
N VAL A 60 8.92 8.50 -3.40
CA VAL A 60 10.31 8.50 -3.91
C VAL A 60 11.32 8.84 -2.80
N LEU A 61 10.96 9.71 -1.86
CA LEU A 61 11.78 9.99 -0.69
C LEU A 61 11.84 8.79 0.24
N ALA A 62 10.69 8.17 0.55
CA ALA A 62 10.65 6.96 1.37
C ALA A 62 11.43 5.79 0.75
N LEU A 63 11.42 5.65 -0.57
CA LEU A 63 12.22 4.66 -1.29
C LEU A 63 13.72 4.92 -1.11
N CYS A 64 14.15 6.17 -1.26
CA CYS A 64 15.55 6.56 -1.04
C CYS A 64 15.99 6.39 0.41
N ASP A 65 15.13 6.70 1.38
CA ASP A 65 15.39 6.45 2.80
C ASP A 65 15.56 4.95 3.07
N ALA A 66 14.74 4.10 2.46
CA ALA A 66 14.85 2.64 2.58
C ALA A 66 16.16 2.10 1.97
N VAL A 67 16.56 2.62 0.80
CA VAL A 67 17.84 2.26 0.17
C VAL A 67 19.03 2.70 1.02
N GLN A 68 18.97 3.91 1.61
CA GLN A 68 20.01 4.39 2.51
C GLN A 68 20.08 3.55 3.79
N GLY A 69 18.94 3.20 4.39
CA GLY A 69 18.89 2.30 5.53
C GLY A 69 19.49 0.93 5.24
N PHE A 70 19.20 0.36 4.06
CA PHE A 70 19.82 -0.88 3.61
C PHE A 70 21.34 -0.74 3.49
N ARG A 71 21.83 0.36 2.91
CA ARG A 71 23.28 0.64 2.83
C ARG A 71 23.92 0.75 4.20
N ASP A 72 23.27 1.43 5.14
CA ASP A 72 23.80 1.62 6.49
C ASP A 72 23.91 0.28 7.25
N GLU A 73 23.01 -0.66 6.99
CA GLU A 73 23.01 -1.99 7.61
C GLU A 73 23.93 -2.99 6.90
N HIS A 74 24.00 -2.96 5.57
CA HIS A 74 24.66 -3.98 4.75
C HIS A 74 25.97 -3.52 4.09
N GLY A 75 26.25 -2.22 4.07
CA GLY A 75 27.46 -1.61 3.52
C GLY A 75 27.48 -1.47 1.99
N ASP A 76 26.39 -1.76 1.29
CA ASP A 76 26.30 -1.70 -0.17
C ASP A 76 24.92 -1.17 -0.63
N TYR A 77 24.87 -0.66 -1.85
CA TYR A 77 23.64 -0.24 -2.50
C TYR A 77 23.00 -1.37 -3.30
N VAL A 78 21.72 -1.21 -3.60
CA VAL A 78 20.93 -2.21 -4.32
C VAL A 78 20.24 -1.60 -5.51
N THR A 79 20.39 -2.24 -6.67
CA THR A 79 19.60 -1.95 -7.86
C THR A 79 18.29 -2.73 -7.78
N ILE A 80 17.17 -2.04 -8.02
CA ILE A 80 15.83 -2.63 -8.04
C ILE A 80 15.20 -2.33 -9.40
N ALA A 81 14.79 -3.38 -10.11
CA ALA A 81 14.15 -3.24 -11.40
C ALA A 81 12.79 -2.51 -11.30
N PRO A 82 12.33 -1.85 -12.37
CA PRO A 82 11.03 -1.19 -12.38
C PRO A 82 9.89 -2.12 -11.97
N TYR A 83 9.08 -1.70 -11.01
CA TYR A 83 7.89 -2.44 -10.60
C TYR A 83 6.84 -1.52 -9.94
N PRO A 84 5.54 -1.72 -10.19
CA PRO A 84 4.93 -2.61 -11.19
C PRO A 84 5.26 -2.22 -12.64
N VAL A 85 5.11 -3.17 -13.57
CA VAL A 85 5.25 -2.94 -15.02
C VAL A 85 3.94 -3.37 -15.70
N PRO A 86 3.30 -2.50 -16.52
CA PRO A 86 3.67 -1.11 -16.84
C PRO A 86 3.42 -0.13 -15.68
N VAL A 87 3.78 1.15 -15.87
CA VAL A 87 3.40 2.24 -14.96
C VAL A 87 1.87 2.29 -14.82
N PRO A 88 1.31 2.33 -13.59
CA PRO A 88 -0.13 2.47 -13.40
C PRO A 88 -0.67 3.72 -14.10
N GLN A 89 -1.81 3.58 -14.77
CA GLN A 89 -2.35 4.61 -15.66
C GLN A 89 -3.60 5.24 -15.05
N ARG A 90 -3.85 6.51 -15.40
CA ARG A 90 -5.10 7.24 -15.12
C ARG A 90 -5.50 7.20 -13.64
N GLY A 91 -4.53 7.28 -12.74
CA GLY A 91 -4.76 7.22 -11.29
C GLY A 91 -5.36 5.91 -10.79
N GLU A 92 -5.27 4.81 -11.56
CA GLU A 92 -5.70 3.48 -11.11
C GLU A 92 -4.65 2.86 -10.18
N ALA A 93 -5.08 2.43 -8.99
CA ALA A 93 -4.24 1.68 -8.08
C ALA A 93 -4.08 0.24 -8.57
N VAL A 94 -2.85 -0.26 -8.64
CA VAL A 94 -2.56 -1.67 -8.93
C VAL A 94 -2.04 -2.38 -7.68
N PRO A 95 -2.29 -3.68 -7.51
CA PRO A 95 -1.79 -4.43 -6.36
C PRO A 95 -0.26 -4.40 -6.25
N PHE A 96 0.24 -4.24 -5.02
CA PHE A 96 1.66 -4.32 -4.69
C PHE A 96 1.87 -5.44 -3.65
N PRO A 97 2.51 -6.57 -4.02
CA PRO A 97 2.75 -7.68 -3.11
C PRO A 97 3.66 -7.26 -1.95
N LYS A 98 3.23 -7.54 -0.71
CA LYS A 98 4.01 -7.23 0.49
C LYS A 98 5.34 -8.00 0.59
N ASP A 99 5.41 -9.12 -0.10
CA ASP A 99 6.53 -10.05 -0.16
C ASP A 99 7.31 -9.93 -1.47
N HIS A 100 7.17 -8.82 -2.21
CA HIS A 100 8.02 -8.56 -3.35
C HIS A 100 9.49 -8.51 -2.89
N GLU A 101 10.28 -9.49 -3.31
CA GLU A 101 11.61 -9.79 -2.75
C GLU A 101 12.52 -8.56 -2.65
N ASP A 102 12.67 -7.80 -3.74
CA ASP A 102 13.57 -6.65 -3.77
C ASP A 102 13.17 -5.51 -2.83
N PHE A 103 11.89 -5.12 -2.82
CA PHE A 103 11.41 -4.03 -1.96
C PHE A 103 11.29 -4.46 -0.50
N HIS A 104 10.90 -5.71 -0.26
CA HIS A 104 10.85 -6.28 1.08
C HIS A 104 12.25 -6.32 1.71
N ARG A 105 13.27 -6.68 0.93
CA ARG A 105 14.68 -6.74 1.37
C ARG A 105 15.20 -5.39 1.87
N ILE A 106 14.77 -4.27 1.29
CA ILE A 106 15.15 -2.92 1.73
C ILE A 106 14.20 -2.33 2.77
N GLY A 107 13.15 -3.05 3.16
CA GLY A 107 12.15 -2.55 4.10
C GLY A 107 11.20 -1.49 3.52
N PHE A 108 11.11 -1.38 2.18
CA PHE A 108 10.18 -0.45 1.52
C PHE A 108 8.78 -1.08 1.40
N ASP A 109 7.78 -0.45 2.03
CA ASP A 109 6.36 -0.85 1.96
C ASP A 109 5.49 0.36 1.54
N PRO A 110 5.15 0.49 0.25
CA PRO A 110 4.30 1.58 -0.24
C PRO A 110 2.81 1.33 0.05
N GLY A 111 2.45 0.19 0.66
CA GLY A 111 1.08 -0.24 0.89
C GLY A 111 0.62 -1.34 -0.07
N PRO A 112 -0.62 -1.85 0.10
CA PRO A 112 -1.11 -3.03 -0.62
C PRO A 112 -1.49 -2.75 -2.09
N ALA A 113 -1.61 -1.49 -2.48
CA ALA A 113 -1.88 -1.06 -3.84
C ALA A 113 -1.25 0.32 -4.07
N VAL A 114 -0.75 0.56 -5.28
CA VAL A 114 0.06 1.75 -5.62
C VAL A 114 -0.38 2.35 -6.95
N HIS A 115 -0.22 3.67 -7.07
CA HIS A 115 -0.44 4.41 -8.33
C HIS A 115 0.86 4.66 -9.09
N LEU A 116 1.97 4.17 -8.56
CA LEU A 116 3.32 4.50 -8.99
C LEU A 116 4.06 3.23 -9.40
N GLN A 117 4.99 3.38 -10.35
CA GLN A 117 6.09 2.44 -10.54
C GLN A 117 7.33 2.93 -9.80
N TYR A 118 8.06 2.02 -9.17
CA TYR A 118 9.30 2.30 -8.44
C TYR A 118 10.48 1.64 -9.13
N GLU A 119 11.65 2.27 -9.06
CA GLU A 119 12.93 1.72 -9.55
C GLU A 119 14.08 2.32 -8.74
N VAL A 120 15.14 1.55 -8.55
CA VAL A 120 16.41 2.05 -7.98
C VAL A 120 17.53 1.72 -8.94
N ARG A 121 18.29 2.73 -9.37
CA ARG A 121 19.49 2.56 -10.19
C ARG A 121 20.72 2.94 -9.40
N VAL A 122 21.76 2.13 -9.51
CA VAL A 122 23.09 2.43 -8.99
C VAL A 122 24.02 2.55 -10.18
N GLU A 123 24.61 3.72 -10.36
CA GLU A 123 25.54 4.04 -11.44
C GLU A 123 26.89 4.45 -10.86
N GLU A 124 27.98 4.21 -11.58
CA GLU A 124 29.30 4.69 -11.17
C GLU A 124 29.50 6.11 -11.70
N ASN A 125 29.77 7.06 -10.81
CA ASN A 125 30.01 8.44 -11.19
C ASN A 125 31.42 8.64 -11.79
N PRO A 126 31.75 9.81 -12.37
CA PRO A 126 33.06 10.04 -13.00
C PRO A 126 34.28 9.91 -12.08
N VAL A 127 34.08 9.91 -10.75
CA VAL A 127 35.15 9.74 -9.75
C VAL A 127 35.23 8.30 -9.22
N GLY A 128 34.45 7.37 -9.77
CA GLY A 128 34.44 5.95 -9.39
C GLY A 128 33.62 5.64 -8.15
N GLU A 129 32.79 6.57 -7.68
CA GLU A 129 31.92 6.39 -6.53
C GLU A 129 30.49 6.03 -6.97
N PRO A 130 29.77 5.21 -6.21
CA PRO A 130 28.37 4.88 -6.53
C PRO A 130 27.46 6.11 -6.35
N GLU A 131 26.72 6.43 -7.40
CA GLU A 131 25.61 7.38 -7.40
C GLU A 131 24.30 6.59 -7.50
N VAL A 132 23.39 6.80 -6.55
CA VAL A 132 22.10 6.11 -6.53
C VAL A 132 21.01 7.07 -6.96
N SER A 133 20.13 6.61 -7.85
CA SER A 133 18.92 7.31 -8.25
C SER A 133 17.69 6.46 -7.92
N CYS A 134 16.80 7.00 -7.08
CA CYS A 134 15.48 6.44 -6.81
C CYS A 134 14.46 7.10 -7.73
N PHE A 135 13.59 6.30 -8.32
CA PHE A 135 12.56 6.77 -9.23
C PHE A 135 11.17 6.38 -8.75
N ALA A 136 10.23 7.32 -8.86
CA ALA A 136 8.81 7.03 -8.87
C ALA A 136 8.22 7.58 -10.17
N ARG A 137 7.50 6.73 -10.92
CA ARG A 137 6.84 7.11 -12.18
C ARG A 137 5.34 6.99 -12.05
N ALA A 138 4.61 7.95 -12.59
CA ALA A 138 3.15 7.91 -12.61
C ALA A 138 2.58 8.72 -13.76
N ASP A 139 1.42 8.27 -14.26
CA ASP A 139 0.54 9.10 -15.07
C ASP A 139 -0.19 10.09 -14.15
N THR A 140 0.33 11.31 -14.07
CA THR A 140 -0.14 12.32 -13.11
C THR A 140 -1.27 13.18 -13.62
N ASP A 141 -1.62 13.14 -14.90
CA ASP A 141 -2.69 13.96 -15.49
C ASP A 141 -3.70 13.15 -16.35
N GLY A 142 -3.48 11.85 -16.52
CA GLY A 142 -4.38 10.92 -17.20
C GLY A 142 -4.20 10.88 -18.72
N ASP A 143 -3.18 11.54 -19.26
CA ASP A 143 -2.93 11.62 -20.70
C ASP A 143 -2.14 10.41 -21.26
N GLY A 144 -1.59 9.59 -20.36
CA GLY A 144 -0.82 8.39 -20.66
C GLY A 144 0.69 8.63 -20.81
N LEU A 145 1.16 9.85 -20.59
CA LEU A 145 2.57 10.21 -20.44
C LEU A 145 2.94 10.16 -18.95
N ASN A 146 4.16 9.69 -18.66
CA ASN A 146 4.57 9.53 -17.27
C ASN A 146 5.36 10.77 -16.81
N ALA A 147 5.04 11.24 -15.61
CA ALA A 147 5.94 12.06 -14.83
C ALA A 147 6.93 11.15 -14.09
N VAL A 148 8.21 11.51 -14.16
CA VAL A 148 9.33 10.84 -13.50
C VAL A 148 9.81 11.71 -12.35
N TYR A 149 9.61 11.21 -11.14
CA TYR A 149 10.13 11.80 -9.91
C TYR A 149 11.45 11.10 -9.58
N ARG A 150 12.53 11.87 -9.48
CA ARG A 150 13.89 11.38 -9.21
C ARG A 150 14.44 12.01 -7.95
N VAL A 151 15.05 11.19 -7.10
CA VAL A 151 15.91 11.63 -5.98
C VAL A 151 17.24 10.93 -6.13
N ARG A 152 18.35 11.67 -5.97
CA ARG A 152 19.69 11.09 -5.95
C ARG A 152 20.21 11.02 -4.51
N LEU A 153 20.95 9.96 -4.20
CA LEU A 153 21.78 9.88 -3.00
C LEU A 153 23.24 10.10 -3.40
N ASP A 154 23.90 11.03 -2.72
CA ASP A 154 25.33 11.22 -2.87
C ASP A 154 26.14 10.15 -2.09
N ALA A 155 27.46 10.18 -2.21
CA ALA A 155 28.34 9.24 -1.53
C ALA A 155 28.19 9.23 0.01
N ASN A 156 27.67 10.30 0.62
CA ASN A 156 27.43 10.42 2.05
C ASN A 156 26.01 10.01 2.46
N GLY A 157 25.17 9.58 1.51
CA GLY A 157 23.77 9.23 1.76
C GLY A 157 22.85 10.44 1.89
N MET A 158 23.29 11.63 1.45
CA MET A 158 22.45 12.83 1.44
C MET A 158 21.56 12.83 0.20
N THR A 159 20.26 13.02 0.41
CA THR A 159 19.27 13.14 -0.67
C THR A 159 19.33 14.50 -1.36
N THR A 160 19.29 14.53 -2.68
CA THR A 160 19.01 15.76 -3.44
C THR A 160 17.55 16.18 -3.30
N PRO A 161 17.19 17.44 -3.63
CA PRO A 161 15.79 17.79 -3.85
C PRO A 161 15.14 16.88 -4.91
N VAL A 162 13.83 16.68 -4.79
CA VAL A 162 13.06 15.89 -5.77
C VAL A 162 13.06 16.61 -7.11
N GLU A 163 13.62 15.95 -8.13
CA GLU A 163 13.60 16.38 -9.52
C GLU A 163 12.37 15.77 -10.20
N VAL A 164 11.68 16.54 -11.04
CA VAL A 164 10.48 16.09 -11.77
C VAL A 164 10.68 16.36 -13.25
N GLU A 165 10.58 15.31 -14.07
CA GLU A 165 10.66 15.35 -15.53
C GLU A 165 9.37 14.76 -16.10
N HIS A 166 8.77 15.35 -17.15
CA HIS A 166 7.58 14.81 -17.81
C HIS A 166 7.98 14.20 -19.16
N GLU A 167 7.56 12.97 -19.43
CA GLU A 167 7.80 12.33 -20.74
C GLU A 167 7.07 13.10 -21.83
N GLY A 168 7.81 13.75 -22.75
CA GLY A 168 7.25 14.48 -23.90
C GLY A 168 7.49 15.99 -23.90
N GLU A 169 8.12 16.55 -22.86
CA GLU A 169 8.65 17.92 -22.82
C GLU A 169 10.13 18.02 -23.26
#